data_AF-A0A4Y8V226-F1
#
_entry.id   AF-A0A4Y8V226-F1
#
_cell.length_a   1.000
_cell.length_b   1.000
_cell.length_c   1.000
_cell.angle_alpha   90.00
_cell.angle_beta   90.00
_cell.angle_gamma   90.00
#
_symmetry.space_group_name_H-M   'P 1'
#
loop_
_entity.id
_entity.type
_entity.pdbx_description
1 polymer ?
#
loop_
_entity_poly.entity_id
_entity_poly.type
_entity_poly.pdbx_seq_one_letter_code
_entity_poly.pdbx_strand_id
1 'polypeptide(L)'
;MTLDNTEFMAHVLEPIADVLWKSAGWILDENEGYYELYPTDDEGWLNVHNHGAMIVEAGNLMMLPGRAQDGAWTTYAQATSTVGLSIMKAADEKNNEDLFQAGAQLYSVCTACHQAYNPDILSRFQPRSLTE
;
A
#
# COMPACT_ATOMS: atom_id res chain seq x y z
N MET A 1 -22.62 7.92 9.42
CA MET A 1 -21.60 7.34 10.31
C MET A 1 -20.53 6.74 9.43
N THR A 2 -19.29 7.19 9.55
CA THR A 2 -18.12 6.71 8.80
C THR A 2 -16.90 6.81 9.70
N LEU A 3 -15.88 5.99 9.46
CA LEU A 3 -14.56 6.17 10.08
C LEU A 3 -14.02 7.56 9.73
N ASP A 4 -13.27 8.19 10.63
CA ASP A 4 -12.48 9.35 10.26
C ASP A 4 -11.29 8.96 9.34
N ASN A 5 -10.47 9.92 8.92
CA ASN A 5 -9.34 9.63 8.03
C ASN A 5 -8.24 8.82 8.74
N THR A 6 -8.00 9.06 10.03
CA THR A 6 -6.99 8.32 10.81
C THR A 6 -7.41 6.86 10.97
N GLU A 7 -8.66 6.62 11.39
CA GLU A 7 -9.24 5.29 11.53
C GLU A 7 -9.28 4.55 10.19
N PHE A 8 -9.61 5.24 9.08
CA PHE A 8 -9.59 4.63 7.76
C PHE A 8 -8.18 4.23 7.32
N MET A 9 -7.18 5.09 7.53
CA MET A 9 -5.80 4.75 7.19
C MET A 9 -5.33 3.53 8.00
N ALA A 10 -5.55 3.53 9.31
CA ALA A 10 -5.07 2.47 10.21
C ALA A 10 -5.84 1.15 10.09
N HIS A 11 -7.13 1.19 9.78
CA HIS A 11 -7.99 -0.01 9.84
C HIS A 11 -8.52 -0.48 8.49
N VAL A 12 -8.32 0.31 7.43
CA VAL A 12 -8.68 -0.09 6.06
C VAL A 12 -7.43 -0.12 5.20
N LEU A 13 -6.75 1.01 5.01
CA LEU A 13 -5.68 1.09 4.01
C LEU A 13 -4.40 0.32 4.42
N GLU A 14 -3.92 0.50 5.66
CA GLU A 14 -2.69 -0.15 6.15
C GLU A 14 -2.77 -1.69 6.10
N PRO A 15 -3.83 -2.35 6.60
CA PRO A 15 -3.96 -3.81 6.52
C PRO A 15 -3.97 -4.35 5.07
N ILE A 16 -4.59 -3.61 4.13
CA ILE A 16 -4.62 -4.03 2.72
C ILE A 16 -3.20 -3.95 2.13
N ALA A 17 -2.49 -2.85 2.36
CA ALA A 17 -1.14 -2.63 1.85
C ALA A 17 -0.13 -3.63 2.44
N ASP A 18 -0.27 -3.96 3.72
CA ASP A 18 0.57 -4.94 4.41
C ASP A 18 0.54 -6.32 3.76
N VAL A 19 -0.63 -6.79 3.32
CA VAL A 19 -0.75 -8.09 2.63
C VAL A 19 0.01 -8.06 1.31
N LEU A 20 -0.04 -6.94 0.58
CA LEU A 20 0.64 -6.78 -0.69
C LEU A 20 2.17 -6.77 -0.50
N TRP A 21 2.68 -6.03 0.49
CA TRP A 21 4.11 -6.04 0.80
C TRP A 21 4.60 -7.38 1.35
N LYS A 22 3.75 -8.15 2.03
CA LYS A 22 4.05 -9.53 2.45
C LYS A 22 3.95 -10.56 1.32
N SER A 23 3.52 -10.14 0.14
CA SER A 23 3.40 -10.99 -1.06
C SER A 23 4.43 -10.62 -2.14
N ALA A 24 5.39 -9.73 -1.85
CA ALA A 24 6.33 -9.21 -2.82
C ALA A 24 7.73 -9.05 -2.22
N GLY A 25 8.76 -9.30 -3.04
CA GLY A 25 10.16 -9.18 -2.63
C GLY A 25 10.70 -10.41 -1.92
N TRP A 26 11.67 -10.19 -1.05
CA TRP A 26 12.41 -11.24 -0.35
C TRP A 26 12.84 -10.80 1.04
N ILE A 27 13.09 -11.76 1.91
CA ILE A 27 13.67 -11.55 3.24
C ILE A 27 15.01 -12.26 3.27
N LEU A 28 16.03 -11.55 3.76
CA LEU A 28 17.30 -12.15 4.16
C LEU A 28 17.29 -12.30 5.67
N ASP A 29 16.96 -13.50 6.14
CA ASP A 29 16.99 -13.81 7.57
C ASP A 29 18.39 -14.27 7.99
N GLU A 30 18.84 -13.81 9.17
CA GLU A 30 20.18 -14.10 9.68
C GLU A 30 20.40 -15.59 10.00
N ASN A 31 19.32 -16.34 10.30
CA ASN A 31 19.36 -17.75 10.67
C ASN A 31 18.83 -18.68 9.57
N GLU A 32 17.77 -18.27 8.87
CA GLU A 32 17.05 -19.07 7.87
C GLU A 32 17.52 -18.81 6.43
N GLY A 33 18.28 -17.74 6.21
CA GLY A 33 18.80 -17.37 4.90
C GLY A 33 17.79 -16.61 4.04
N TYR A 34 17.97 -16.65 2.72
CA TYR A 34 17.15 -15.93 1.75
C TYR A 34 15.87 -16.71 1.41
N TYR A 35 14.71 -16.06 1.47
CA TYR A 35 13.47 -16.60 0.92
C TYR A 35 12.60 -15.53 0.25
N GLU A 36 11.91 -15.95 -0.80
CA GLU A 36 11.01 -15.11 -1.58
C GLU A 36 9.61 -15.06 -0.95
N LEU A 37 8.95 -13.91 -1.10
CA LEU A 37 7.59 -13.68 -0.58
C LEU A 37 6.50 -13.82 -1.66
N TYR A 38 6.88 -14.07 -2.91
CA TYR A 38 5.95 -14.13 -4.03
C TYR A 38 4.99 -15.33 -3.90
N PRO A 39 3.72 -15.18 -4.32
CA PRO A 39 2.80 -16.30 -4.36
C PRO A 39 3.32 -17.44 -5.26
N THR A 40 3.18 -18.67 -4.78
CA THR A 40 3.62 -19.88 -5.49
C THR A 40 2.48 -20.70 -6.06
N ASP A 41 1.23 -20.33 -5.73
CA ASP A 41 0.01 -21.01 -6.15
C ASP A 41 -1.11 -20.03 -6.55
N ASP A 42 -2.17 -20.58 -7.12
CA ASP A 42 -3.30 -19.80 -7.63
C ASP A 42 -4.04 -19.06 -6.51
N GLU A 43 -4.09 -19.62 -5.31
CA GLU A 43 -4.75 -19.01 -4.16
C GLU A 43 -4.03 -17.75 -3.69
N GLY A 44 -2.69 -17.80 -3.59
CA GLY A 44 -1.89 -16.63 -3.24
C GLY A 44 -1.97 -15.54 -4.30
N TRP A 45 -1.95 -15.89 -5.59
CA TRP A 45 -2.13 -14.90 -6.67
C TRP A 45 -3.52 -14.28 -6.66
N LEU A 46 -4.58 -15.07 -6.41
CA LEU A 46 -5.93 -14.55 -6.21
C LEU A 46 -6.02 -13.63 -4.98
N ASN A 47 -5.31 -13.95 -3.91
CA ASN A 47 -5.24 -13.09 -2.73
C ASN A 47 -4.61 -11.72 -3.06
N VAL A 48 -3.51 -11.68 -3.82
CA VAL A 48 -2.91 -10.43 -4.30
C VAL A 48 -3.89 -9.65 -5.19
N HIS A 49 -4.56 -10.32 -6.14
CA HIS A 49 -5.54 -9.67 -7.01
C HIS A 49 -6.67 -9.01 -6.20
N ASN A 50 -7.24 -9.73 -5.23
CA ASN A 50 -8.30 -9.21 -4.36
C ASN A 50 -7.84 -7.99 -3.55
N HIS A 51 -6.62 -8.02 -3.00
CA HIS A 51 -6.07 -6.87 -2.28
C HIS A 51 -5.76 -5.69 -3.21
N GLY A 52 -5.34 -5.95 -4.45
CA GLY A 52 -5.22 -4.93 -5.50
C GLY A 52 -6.56 -4.22 -5.74
N ALA A 53 -7.66 -4.98 -5.87
CA ALA A 53 -9.01 -4.41 -6.01
C ALA A 53 -9.42 -3.59 -4.77
N MET A 54 -9.06 -4.03 -3.57
CA MET A 54 -9.31 -3.25 -2.35
C MET A 54 -8.50 -1.94 -2.32
N ILE A 55 -7.27 -1.91 -2.83
CA ILE A 55 -6.49 -0.66 -3.00
C ILE A 55 -7.18 0.28 -4.00
N VAL A 56 -7.73 -0.25 -5.10
CA VAL A 56 -8.52 0.54 -6.07
C VAL A 56 -9.63 1.29 -5.35
N GLU A 57 -10.45 0.56 -4.59
CA GLU A 57 -11.58 1.15 -3.89
C GLU A 57 -11.18 2.00 -2.69
N ALA A 58 -10.10 1.67 -1.99
CA ALA A 58 -9.58 2.52 -0.91
C ALA A 58 -9.18 3.91 -1.43
N GLY A 59 -8.57 3.98 -2.62
CA GLY A 59 -8.32 5.25 -3.30
C GLY A 59 -9.62 6.02 -3.62
N ASN A 60 -10.65 5.33 -4.11
CA ASN A 60 -11.97 5.95 -4.36
C ASN A 60 -12.63 6.49 -3.08
N LEU A 61 -12.56 5.72 -1.99
CA LEU A 61 -13.14 6.10 -0.71
C LEU A 61 -12.51 7.38 -0.17
N MET A 62 -11.20 7.60 -0.34
CA MET A 62 -10.52 8.83 0.08
C MET A 62 -11.05 10.09 -0.63
N MET A 63 -11.74 9.95 -1.75
CA MET A 63 -12.34 11.07 -2.50
C MET A 63 -13.79 11.37 -2.10
N LEU A 64 -14.40 10.61 -1.18
CA LEU A 64 -15.77 10.85 -0.73
C LEU A 64 -15.91 12.11 0.15
N PRO A 65 -17.10 12.73 0.19
CA PRO A 65 -17.39 13.81 1.12
C PRO A 65 -17.09 13.41 2.58
N GLY A 66 -16.36 14.25 3.30
CA GLY A 66 -15.92 13.99 4.68
C GLY A 66 -14.56 13.29 4.80
N ARG A 67 -13.96 12.83 3.68
CA ARG A 67 -12.59 12.32 3.62
C ARG A 67 -11.68 13.18 2.74
N ALA A 68 -12.21 13.59 1.59
CA ALA A 68 -11.51 14.44 0.64
C ALA A 68 -11.09 15.77 1.28
N GLN A 69 -9.85 16.20 1.01
CA GLN A 69 -9.33 17.48 1.49
C GLN A 69 -9.25 18.53 0.37
N ASP A 70 -8.26 18.41 -0.51
CA ASP A 70 -8.02 19.35 -1.62
C ASP A 70 -7.66 18.59 -2.94
N GLY A 71 -7.19 19.33 -3.95
CA GLY A 71 -6.81 18.74 -5.24
C GLY A 71 -5.57 17.84 -5.19
N ALA A 72 -4.59 18.12 -4.33
CA ALA A 72 -3.42 17.27 -4.17
C ALA A 72 -3.79 15.95 -3.47
N TRP A 73 -4.65 16.00 -2.45
CA TRP A 73 -5.25 14.82 -1.83
C TRP A 73 -5.95 13.92 -2.86
N THR A 74 -6.78 14.53 -3.71
CA THR A 74 -7.49 13.82 -4.79
C THR A 74 -6.51 13.17 -5.77
N THR A 75 -5.41 13.86 -6.10
CA THR A 75 -4.37 13.33 -7.00
C THR A 75 -3.69 12.10 -6.41
N TYR A 76 -3.32 12.13 -5.12
CA TYR A 76 -2.73 10.97 -4.45
C TYR A 76 -3.72 9.81 -4.33
N ALA A 77 -4.99 10.09 -4.02
CA ALA A 77 -6.03 9.08 -3.94
C ALA A 77 -6.25 8.34 -5.28
N GLN A 78 -6.26 9.08 -6.40
CA GLN A 78 -6.33 8.50 -7.75
C GLN A 78 -5.06 7.70 -8.10
N ALA A 79 -3.89 8.18 -7.67
CA ALA A 79 -2.64 7.45 -7.85
C ALA A 79 -2.67 6.12 -7.08
N THR A 80 -3.19 6.09 -5.85
CA THR A 80 -3.42 4.85 -5.09
C THR A 80 -4.30 3.88 -5.88
N SER A 81 -5.43 4.35 -6.42
CA SER A 81 -6.29 3.48 -7.23
C SER A 81 -5.60 2.95 -8.49
N THR A 82 -4.80 3.79 -9.15
CA THR A 82 -4.04 3.41 -10.33
C THR A 82 -3.02 2.33 -10.02
N VAL A 83 -2.33 2.42 -8.87
CA VAL A 83 -1.41 1.37 -8.42
C VAL A 83 -2.16 0.07 -8.12
N GLY A 84 -3.35 0.14 -7.52
CA GLY A 84 -4.21 -1.03 -7.31
C GLY A 84 -4.50 -1.79 -8.62
N LEU A 85 -4.77 -1.07 -9.72
CA LEU A 85 -4.94 -1.69 -11.04
C LEU A 85 -3.67 -2.37 -11.56
N SER A 86 -2.50 -1.75 -11.34
CA SER A 86 -1.21 -2.36 -11.70
C SER A 86 -0.95 -3.65 -10.91
N ILE A 87 -1.32 -3.68 -9.63
CA ILE A 87 -1.21 -4.88 -8.77
C ILE A 87 -2.11 -6.00 -9.29
N MET A 88 -3.37 -5.68 -9.61
CA MET A 88 -4.31 -6.67 -10.18
C MET A 88 -3.77 -7.25 -11.48
N LYS A 89 -3.22 -6.41 -12.37
CA LYS A 89 -2.60 -6.86 -13.61
C LYS A 89 -1.40 -7.77 -13.35
N ALA A 90 -0.50 -7.38 -12.46
CA ALA A 90 0.66 -8.21 -12.09
C ALA A 90 0.23 -9.57 -11.51
N ALA A 91 -0.87 -9.60 -10.76
CA ALA A 91 -1.42 -10.83 -10.22
C ALA A 91 -2.01 -11.75 -11.31
N ASP A 92 -2.76 -11.19 -12.25
CA ASP A 92 -3.32 -11.94 -13.39
C ASP A 92 -2.23 -12.55 -14.27
N GLU A 93 -1.13 -11.81 -14.44
CA GLU A 93 0.05 -12.23 -15.21
C GLU A 93 1.04 -13.08 -14.39
N LYS A 94 0.81 -13.21 -13.07
CA LYS A 94 1.73 -13.86 -12.11
C LYS A 94 3.17 -13.35 -12.23
N ASN A 95 3.32 -12.03 -12.39
CA ASN A 95 4.59 -11.39 -12.66
C ASN A 95 5.19 -10.81 -11.37
N ASN A 96 6.22 -11.49 -10.84
CA ASN A 96 6.93 -11.09 -9.62
C ASN A 96 7.55 -9.69 -9.70
N GLU A 97 8.18 -9.36 -10.84
CA GLU A 97 8.84 -8.07 -11.01
C GLU A 97 7.82 -6.93 -11.02
N ASP A 98 6.76 -7.08 -11.82
CA ASP A 98 5.70 -6.05 -11.89
C ASP A 98 5.00 -5.88 -10.53
N LEU A 99 4.80 -6.97 -9.78
CA LEU A 99 4.25 -6.91 -8.43
C LEU A 99 5.17 -6.15 -7.47
N PHE A 100 6.48 -6.42 -7.53
CA PHE A 100 7.48 -5.71 -6.71
C PHE A 100 7.51 -4.21 -7.03
N GLN A 101 7.53 -3.85 -8.32
CA GLN A 101 7.51 -2.45 -8.75
C GLN A 101 6.21 -1.75 -8.35
N ALA A 102 5.06 -2.41 -8.47
CA ALA A 102 3.79 -1.85 -8.03
C ALA A 102 3.76 -1.63 -6.50
N GLY A 103 4.34 -2.54 -5.71
CA GLY A 103 4.52 -2.37 -4.27
C GLY A 103 5.39 -1.17 -3.90
N ALA A 104 6.48 -0.94 -4.63
CA ALA A 104 7.35 0.23 -4.47
C ALA A 104 6.66 1.53 -4.89
N GLN A 105 5.84 1.48 -5.95
CA GLN A 105 5.03 2.63 -6.37
C GLN A 105 3.97 2.97 -5.33
N LEU A 106 3.31 1.97 -4.73
CA LEU A 106 2.35 2.18 -3.64
C LEU A 106 3.01 2.90 -2.46
N TYR A 107 4.18 2.42 -2.03
CA TYR A 107 4.96 3.06 -0.97
C TYR A 107 5.28 4.53 -1.29
N SER A 108 5.65 4.81 -2.54
CA SER A 108 5.98 6.17 -2.98
C SER A 108 4.76 7.11 -2.93
N VAL A 109 3.58 6.63 -3.35
CA VAL A 109 2.32 7.38 -3.25
C VAL A 109 1.95 7.65 -1.80
N CYS A 110 2.03 6.63 -0.93
CA CYS A 110 1.78 6.76 0.49
C CYS A 110 2.71 7.80 1.14
N THR A 111 4.01 7.74 0.82
CA THR A 111 5.02 8.67 1.33
C THR A 111 4.72 10.10 0.91
N ALA A 112 4.44 10.35 -0.37
CA ALA A 112 4.15 11.69 -0.87
C ALA A 112 2.87 12.29 -0.26
N CYS A 113 1.82 11.46 -0.09
CA CYS A 113 0.58 11.89 0.56
C CYS A 113 0.83 12.23 2.05
N HIS A 114 1.52 11.35 2.77
CA HIS A 114 1.83 11.58 4.18
C HIS A 114 2.74 12.79 4.40
N GLN A 115 3.69 13.08 3.51
CA GLN A 115 4.48 14.32 3.59
C GLN A 115 3.61 15.58 3.57
N ALA A 116 2.49 15.56 2.84
CA ALA A 116 1.58 16.69 2.71
C ALA A 116 0.55 16.79 3.85
N TYR A 117 0.03 15.65 4.35
CA TYR A 117 -1.13 15.64 5.25
C TYR A 117 -0.89 15.04 6.63
N ASN A 118 0.18 14.26 6.82
CA ASN A 118 0.53 13.64 8.10
C ASN A 118 2.03 13.35 8.19
N PRO A 119 2.91 14.37 8.23
CA PRO A 119 4.35 14.18 8.13
C PRO A 119 4.94 13.39 9.32
N ASP A 120 4.30 13.46 10.50
CA ASP A 120 4.74 12.75 11.70
C ASP A 120 4.69 11.23 11.53
N ILE A 121 3.83 10.71 10.65
CA ILE A 121 3.77 9.25 10.43
C ILE A 121 5.01 8.70 9.72
N LEU A 122 5.74 9.56 8.99
CA LEU A 122 6.96 9.17 8.29
C LEU A 122 8.14 9.01 9.25
N SER A 123 8.09 9.67 10.41
CA SER A 123 9.09 9.56 11.46
C SER A 123 8.67 8.60 12.59
N ARG A 124 7.50 7.95 12.51
CA ARG A 124 6.97 7.09 13.60
C ARG A 124 7.91 5.96 14.05
N PHE A 125 8.83 5.56 13.18
CA PHE A 125 9.81 4.50 13.43
C PHE A 125 11.26 5.00 13.49
N GLN A 126 11.49 6.32 13.43
CA GLN A 126 12.83 6.85 13.65
C GLN A 126 13.23 6.66 15.12
N PRO A 127 14.46 6.17 15.38
CA PRO A 127 14.99 6.16 16.75
C PRO A 127 14.95 7.57 17.32
N ARG A 128 14.53 7.69 18.59
CA ARG A 128 14.46 8.98 19.33
C ARG A 128 15.76 9.79 19.30
N SER A 129 16.90 9.15 18.98
CA SER A 129 18.20 9.80 18.81
C SER A 129 18.35 10.66 17.54
N LEU A 130 17.37 10.69 16.64
CA LEU A 130 17.43 11.44 15.38
C LEU A 130 16.43 12.61 15.30
N THR A 131 15.68 12.87 16.37
CA THR A 131 14.60 13.88 16.41
C THR A 131 14.93 15.10 17.29
N GLU A 132 16.17 15.24 17.78
CA GLU A 132 16.67 16.39 18.55
C GLU A 132 17.94 16.98 17.93
#